data_AF-A0A843CQ56-F1
#
_entry.id   AF-A0A843CQ56-F1
#
_cell.length_a   1.000
_cell.length_b   1.000
_cell.length_c   1.000
_cell.angle_alpha   90.00
_cell.angle_beta   90.00
_cell.angle_gamma   90.00
#
_symmetry.space_group_name_H-M   'P 1'
#
loop_
_entity.id
_entity.type
_entity.pdbx_description
1 polymer ?
#
loop_
_entity_poly.entity_id
_entity_poly.type
_entity_poly.pdbx_seq_one_letter_code
_entity_poly.pdbx_strand_id
1 'polypeptide(L)'
;MIVGVASMRIRYIATAGIFPIALDADHLIQFLNLEAIPRMGHSILFGFISIPLMMFFAGKKDYLLGAVSFSAVLAHVSFDILLGGTTSFPFFIPIINKMITFQGYDWVVLLLAAIAIVGITRIITKNHITEHKSQET
;
A
#
# COMPACT_ATOMS: atom_id res chain seq x y z
N MET A 1 3.91 -5.65 -6.22
CA MET A 1 3.68 -5.93 -7.66
C MET A 1 2.32 -6.59 -7.95
N ILE A 2 1.97 -7.71 -7.30
CA ILE A 2 0.70 -8.46 -7.53
C ILE A 2 -0.56 -7.58 -7.41
N VAL A 3 -0.63 -6.73 -6.39
CA VAL A 3 -1.77 -5.82 -6.19
C VAL A 3 -1.95 -4.85 -7.36
N GLY A 4 -0.87 -4.40 -7.98
CA GLY A 4 -0.94 -3.51 -9.14
C GLY A 4 -1.56 -4.19 -10.36
N VAL A 5 -1.53 -5.52 -10.47
CA VAL A 5 -2.15 -6.27 -11.58
C VAL A 5 -3.66 -6.10 -11.56
N ALA A 6 -4.28 -6.00 -10.38
CA ALA A 6 -5.72 -5.77 -10.24
C ALA A 6 -6.18 -4.45 -10.88
N SER A 7 -5.28 -3.48 -11.05
CA SER A 7 -5.58 -2.21 -11.74
C SER A 7 -5.70 -2.37 -13.27
N MET A 8 -5.12 -3.43 -13.84
CA MET A 8 -4.98 -3.69 -15.27
C MET A 8 -4.26 -2.57 -16.05
N ARG A 9 -3.36 -1.80 -15.42
CA ARG A 9 -2.50 -0.82 -16.12
C ARG A 9 -1.05 -0.92 -15.68
N ILE A 10 -0.14 -0.93 -16.64
CA ILE A 10 1.30 -1.09 -16.38
C ILE A 10 1.87 -0.03 -15.42
N ARG A 11 1.39 1.21 -15.53
CA ARG A 11 1.82 2.32 -14.66
C ARG A 11 1.66 1.98 -13.18
N TYR A 12 0.54 1.37 -12.82
CA TYR A 12 0.22 1.02 -11.43
C TYR A 12 0.86 -0.29 -10.98
N ILE A 13 1.11 -1.22 -11.92
CA ILE A 13 1.94 -2.40 -11.64
C ILE A 13 3.35 -1.97 -11.24
N ALA A 14 3.94 -1.05 -12.01
CA ALA A 14 5.24 -0.48 -11.71
C ALA A 14 5.24 0.26 -10.37
N THR A 15 4.25 1.14 -10.11
CA THR A 15 4.12 1.82 -8.81
C THR A 15 4.01 0.83 -7.66
N ALA A 16 3.17 -0.21 -7.77
CA ALA A 16 3.02 -1.24 -6.75
C ALA A 16 4.27 -2.13 -6.56
N GLY A 17 5.25 -2.06 -7.46
CA GLY A 17 6.54 -2.73 -7.34
C GLY A 17 7.61 -1.83 -6.73
N ILE A 18 7.73 -0.59 -7.22
CA ILE A 18 8.75 0.37 -6.79
C ILE A 18 8.43 0.97 -5.42
N PHE A 19 7.15 1.24 -5.13
CA PHE A 19 6.77 1.92 -3.90
C PHE A 19 7.19 1.15 -2.64
N PRO A 20 6.96 -0.18 -2.51
CA PRO A 20 7.49 -0.97 -1.38
C PRO A 20 9.01 -0.89 -1.20
N ILE A 21 9.79 -0.87 -2.29
CA ILE A 21 11.25 -0.72 -2.20
C ILE A 21 11.61 0.63 -1.57
N ALA A 22 10.84 1.67 -1.86
CA ALA A 22 11.02 2.97 -1.22
C ALA A 22 10.56 2.98 0.24
N LEU A 23 9.57 2.16 0.63
CA LEU A 23 9.16 1.98 2.04
C LEU A 23 10.29 1.35 2.86
N ASP A 24 10.94 0.33 2.28
CA ASP A 24 12.05 -0.40 2.89
C ASP A 24 13.34 0.42 3.02
N ALA A 25 13.36 1.68 2.55
CA ALA A 25 14.52 2.55 2.73
C ALA A 25 14.84 2.82 4.20
N ASP A 26 13.88 2.64 5.12
CA ASP A 26 14.14 2.71 6.56
C ASP A 26 15.09 1.58 7.04
N HIS A 27 15.17 0.46 6.33
CA HIS A 27 16.13 -0.62 6.60
C HIS A 27 17.57 -0.22 6.24
N LEU A 28 17.78 0.67 5.26
CA LEU A 28 19.12 1.19 4.93
C LEU A 28 19.68 2.05 6.06
N ILE A 29 18.82 2.79 6.76
CA ILE A 29 19.21 3.59 7.93
C ILE A 29 19.59 2.68 9.11
N GLN A 30 18.92 1.52 9.24
CA GLN A 30 19.29 0.50 10.22
C GLN A 30 20.70 -0.08 9.97
N PHE A 31 21.13 -0.18 8.71
CA PHE A 31 22.51 -0.60 8.36
C PHE A 31 23.58 0.37 8.88
N LEU A 32 23.22 1.64 9.14
CA LEU A 32 24.10 2.66 9.70
C LEU A 32 24.13 2.64 11.24
N ASN A 33 23.52 1.63 11.87
CA ASN A 33 23.44 1.47 13.33
C ASN A 33 22.77 2.65 14.06
N LEU A 34 21.91 3.40 13.36
CA LEU A 34 21.05 4.43 13.93
C LEU A 34 19.78 3.75 14.47
N GLU A 35 19.91 3.18 15.67
CA GLU A 35 19.04 2.14 16.27
C GLU A 35 17.60 2.55 16.65
N ALA A 36 17.08 3.70 16.21
CA ALA A 36 15.95 4.33 16.90
C ALA A 36 14.82 4.89 16.03
N ILE A 37 14.69 4.50 14.75
CA ILE A 37 13.52 4.90 13.96
C ILE A 37 12.51 3.75 13.92
N PRO A 38 11.28 3.94 14.44
CA PRO A 38 10.24 2.94 14.31
C PRO A 38 9.97 2.67 12.82
N ARG A 39 9.88 1.38 12.44
CA ARG A 39 9.66 0.93 11.05
C ARG A 39 8.33 1.45 10.49
N MET A 40 8.35 2.66 9.95
CA MET A 40 7.15 3.37 9.48
C MET A 40 6.59 2.71 8.21
N GLY A 41 7.43 2.00 7.44
CA GLY A 41 7.02 1.25 6.25
C GLY A 41 5.93 0.20 6.52
N HIS A 42 5.82 -0.27 7.76
CA HIS A 42 4.84 -1.28 8.20
C HIS A 42 3.64 -0.70 8.96
N SER A 43 3.48 0.63 9.00
CA SER A 43 2.34 1.28 9.65
C SER A 43 1.15 1.43 8.70
N ILE A 44 -0.04 1.04 9.16
CA ILE A 44 -1.27 1.26 8.39
C ILE A 44 -1.60 2.75 8.27
N LEU A 45 -1.26 3.54 9.29
CA LEU A 45 -1.45 5.00 9.28
C LEU A 45 -0.54 5.65 8.24
N PHE A 46 0.70 5.17 8.13
CA PHE A 46 1.58 5.59 7.04
C PHE A 46 0.98 5.23 5.67
N GLY A 47 0.38 4.04 5.55
CA GLY A 47 -0.42 3.67 4.39
C GLY A 47 -1.50 4.69 4.05
N PHE A 48 -2.30 5.13 5.02
CA PHE A 48 -3.33 6.16 4.77
C PHE A 48 -2.73 7.50 4.33
N ILE A 49 -1.59 7.91 4.89
CA ILE A 49 -0.88 9.13 4.49
C ILE A 49 -0.35 9.03 3.06
N SER A 50 0.04 7.83 2.61
CA SER A 50 0.53 7.62 1.24
C SER A 50 -0.51 7.97 0.17
N ILE A 51 -1.81 7.85 0.49
CA ILE A 51 -2.90 8.12 -0.46
C ILE A 51 -2.87 9.58 -0.96
N PRO A 52 -3.09 10.60 -0.09
CA PRO A 52 -3.06 11.99 -0.54
C PRO A 52 -1.67 12.41 -1.03
N LEU A 53 -0.60 11.85 -0.47
CA LEU A 53 0.76 12.16 -0.87
C LEU A 53 1.03 11.76 -2.32
N MET A 54 0.68 10.52 -2.69
CA MET A 54 0.88 10.02 -4.04
C MET A 54 -0.04 10.69 -5.06
N MET A 55 -1.26 11.05 -4.66
CA MET A 55 -2.15 11.86 -5.48
C MET A 55 -1.60 13.27 -5.72
N PHE A 56 -1.01 13.89 -4.69
CA PHE A 56 -0.37 15.20 -4.79
C PHE A 56 0.81 15.18 -5.75
N PHE A 57 1.74 14.23 -5.62
CA PHE A 57 2.90 14.12 -6.51
C PHE A 57 2.52 13.81 -7.97
N ALA A 58 1.43 13.07 -8.20
CA ALA A 58 0.94 12.83 -9.55
C ALA A 58 0.21 14.04 -10.17
N GLY A 59 -0.01 15.12 -9.41
CA GLY A 59 -0.64 16.36 -9.88
C GLY A 59 -2.10 16.18 -10.32
N LYS A 60 -2.77 15.09 -9.93
CA LYS A 60 -4.10 14.70 -10.42
C LYS A 60 -4.92 14.04 -9.31
N LYS A 61 -6.26 14.14 -9.39
CA LYS A 61 -7.20 13.37 -8.55
C LYS A 61 -7.24 11.89 -8.96
N ASP A 62 -6.07 11.25 -9.04
CA ASP A 62 -5.95 9.83 -9.43
C ASP A 62 -6.19 8.94 -8.20
N TYR A 63 -7.47 8.73 -7.87
CA TYR A 63 -7.87 7.91 -6.72
C TYR A 63 -7.38 6.47 -6.81
N LEU A 64 -7.24 5.94 -8.03
CA LEU A 64 -6.71 4.59 -8.26
C LEU A 64 -5.21 4.53 -7.93
N LEU A 65 -4.44 5.60 -8.20
CA LEU A 65 -3.06 5.70 -7.74
C LEU A 65 -2.98 5.69 -6.20
N GLY A 66 -3.84 6.47 -5.54
CA GLY A 66 -3.91 6.49 -4.08
C GLY A 66 -4.21 5.11 -3.50
N ALA A 67 -5.22 4.43 -4.04
CA ALA A 67 -5.58 3.06 -3.65
C ALA A 67 -4.43 2.07 -3.88
N VAL A 68 -3.77 2.12 -5.04
CA VAL A 68 -2.60 1.26 -5.35
C VAL A 68 -1.46 1.51 -4.36
N SER A 69 -1.24 2.75 -3.94
CA SER A 69 -0.17 3.11 -3.00
C SER A 69 -0.44 2.56 -1.61
N PHE A 70 -1.66 2.75 -1.09
CA PHE A 70 -2.08 2.14 0.18
C PHE A 70 -2.00 0.61 0.15
N SER A 71 -2.56 0.00 -0.90
CA SER A 71 -2.57 -1.45 -1.04
C SER A 71 -1.17 -2.03 -1.25
N ALA A 72 -0.21 -1.25 -1.74
CA ALA A 72 1.19 -1.66 -1.80
C ALA A 72 1.82 -1.79 -0.39
N VAL A 73 1.46 -0.93 0.57
CA VAL A 73 1.86 -1.10 1.99
C VAL A 73 1.29 -2.39 2.57
N LEU A 74 0.01 -2.68 2.35
CA LEU A 74 -0.62 -3.91 2.83
C LEU A 74 0.01 -5.17 2.21
N ALA A 75 0.32 -5.12 0.91
CA ALA A 75 0.99 -6.22 0.22
C ALA A 75 2.42 -6.44 0.71
N HIS A 76 3.12 -5.36 1.06
CA HIS A 76 4.45 -5.42 1.63
C HIS A 76 4.44 -6.08 3.02
N VAL A 77 3.56 -5.62 3.93
CA VAL A 77 3.37 -6.27 5.25
C VAL A 77 2.96 -7.74 5.10
N SER A 78 2.06 -8.04 4.17
CA SER A 78 1.67 -9.42 3.84
C SER A 78 2.87 -10.27 3.40
N PHE A 79 3.72 -9.75 2.53
CA PHE A 79 4.90 -10.45 2.05
C PHE A 79 5.91 -10.74 3.17
N ASP A 80 6.10 -9.80 4.09
CA ASP A 80 6.98 -10.00 5.25
C ASP A 80 6.45 -11.09 6.19
N ILE A 81 5.13 -11.16 6.42
CA ILE A 81 4.51 -12.24 7.21
C ILE A 81 4.69 -13.58 6.50
N LEU A 82 4.50 -13.63 5.18
CA LEU A 82 4.67 -14.85 4.38
C LEU A 82 6.10 -15.42 4.50
N LEU A 83 7.11 -14.56 4.46
CA LEU A 83 8.52 -14.98 4.56
C LEU A 83 8.98 -15.23 5.99
N GLY A 84 8.54 -14.39 6.94
CA GLY A 84 8.96 -14.46 8.34
C GLY A 84 8.19 -15.46 9.19
N GLY A 85 7.01 -15.89 8.75
CA GLY A 85 6.12 -16.82 9.46
C GLY A 85 5.38 -16.18 10.64
N THR A 86 6.13 -15.64 11.60
CA THR A 86 5.62 -14.87 12.74
C THR A 86 6.38 -13.56 12.85
N THR A 87 5.71 -12.45 12.57
CA THR A 87 6.34 -11.12 12.48
C THR A 87 5.57 -10.09 13.28
N SER A 88 6.27 -9.17 13.92
CA SER A 88 5.66 -8.07 14.70
C SER A 88 6.00 -6.71 14.10
N PHE A 89 4.97 -5.88 13.92
CA PHE A 89 5.10 -4.54 13.34
C PHE A 89 4.51 -3.46 14.25
N PRO A 90 5.06 -2.24 14.21
CA PRO A 90 4.48 -1.09 14.89
C PRO A 90 3.29 -0.52 14.08
N PHE A 91 2.22 -1.31 13.96
CA PHE A 91 1.16 -1.10 12.97
C PHE A 91 0.41 0.24 13.10
N PHE A 92 0.42 0.84 14.30
CA PHE A 92 -0.34 2.05 14.63
C PHE A 92 0.54 3.26 14.96
N ILE A 93 1.83 3.21 14.66
CA ILE A 93 2.70 4.39 14.75
C ILE A 93 2.25 5.44 13.71
N PRO A 94 2.26 6.74 14.03
CA PRO A 94 2.88 7.35 15.23
C PRO A 94 1.97 7.48 16.45
N ILE A 95 0.71 7.05 16.38
CA ILE A 95 -0.27 7.27 17.46
C ILE A 95 -0.06 6.29 18.62
N ILE A 96 0.12 5.00 18.32
CA ILE A 96 0.27 3.95 19.32
C ILE A 96 1.55 3.17 19.04
N ASN A 97 2.49 3.24 19.98
CA ASN A 97 3.75 2.50 19.92
C ASN A 97 3.59 1.09 20.52
N LYS A 98 2.71 0.28 19.93
CA LYS A 98 2.51 -1.13 20.31
C LYS A 98 2.80 -2.02 19.11
N MET A 99 3.61 -3.04 19.34
CA MET A 99 3.87 -4.08 18.33
C MET A 99 2.67 -5.01 18.22
N ILE A 100 2.18 -5.20 17.00
CA ILE A 100 1.14 -6.17 16.67
C ILE A 100 1.82 -7.35 15.99
N THR A 101 1.58 -8.55 16.53
CA THR A 101 2.12 -9.80 15.99
C THR A 101 1.11 -10.41 15.03
N PHE A 102 1.60 -10.78 13.85
CA PHE A 102 0.87 -11.49 12.81
C PHE A 102 1.54 -12.84 12.57
N GLN A 103 0.74 -13.87 12.26
CA GLN A 103 1.21 -15.23 12.08
C GLN A 103 0.29 -16.07 11.18
N GLY A 104 0.79 -17.22 10.72
CA GLY A 104 -0.01 -18.21 10.01
C GLY A 104 -0.57 -17.64 8.70
N TYR A 105 -1.91 -17.59 8.57
CA TYR A 105 -2.59 -17.16 7.34
C TYR A 105 -2.93 -15.66 7.29
N ASP A 106 -2.47 -14.86 8.26
CA ASP A 106 -2.73 -13.40 8.29
C ASP A 106 -2.27 -12.69 7.01
N TRP A 107 -1.18 -13.18 6.39
CA TRP A 107 -0.68 -12.65 5.12
C TRP A 107 -1.72 -12.76 4.00
N VAL A 108 -2.49 -13.86 3.96
CA VAL A 108 -3.51 -14.08 2.92
C VAL A 108 -4.62 -13.05 3.06
N VAL A 109 -5.07 -12.81 4.30
CA VAL A 109 -6.14 -11.85 4.59
C VAL A 109 -5.72 -10.45 4.15
N LEU A 110 -4.49 -10.03 4.49
CA LEU A 110 -3.97 -8.73 4.09
C LEU A 110 -3.79 -8.60 2.57
N LEU A 111 -3.31 -9.64 1.89
CA LEU A 111 -3.13 -9.63 0.44
C LEU A 111 -4.48 -9.54 -0.29
N LEU A 112 -5.47 -10.33 0.14
CA LEU A 112 -6.81 -10.31 -0.43
C LEU A 112 -7.49 -8.96 -0.23
N ALA A 113 -7.35 -8.35 0.96
CA ALA A 113 -7.83 -7.00 1.22
C ALA A 113 -7.18 -5.98 0.27
N ALA A 114 -5.86 -6.06 0.08
CA ALA A 114 -5.13 -5.19 -0.82
C ALA A 114 -5.59 -5.30 -2.29
N ILE A 115 -5.80 -6.53 -2.78
CA ILE A 115 -6.32 -6.78 -4.14
C ILE A 115 -7.76 -6.26 -4.28
N ALA A 116 -8.61 -6.52 -3.29
CA ALA A 116 -10.00 -6.09 -3.29
C ALA A 116 -10.14 -4.57 -3.36
N ILE A 117 -9.33 -3.82 -2.60
CA ILE A 117 -9.31 -2.35 -2.62
C ILE A 117 -9.01 -1.84 -4.03
N VAL A 118 -7.93 -2.30 -4.65
CA VAL A 118 -7.56 -1.85 -6.02
C VAL A 118 -8.62 -2.25 -7.04
N GLY A 119 -9.16 -3.46 -6.94
CA GLY A 119 -10.22 -3.95 -7.82
C GLY A 119 -11.49 -3.09 -7.75
N ILE A 120 -11.97 -2.81 -6.53
CA ILE A 120 -13.16 -1.98 -6.29
C ILE A 120 -12.92 -0.55 -6.77
N THR A 121 -11.80 0.08 -6.39
CA THR A 121 -11.47 1.45 -6.83
C THR A 121 -11.39 1.56 -8.35
N ARG A 122 -10.86 0.55 -9.03
CA ARG A 122 -10.85 0.48 -10.49
C ARG A 122 -12.26 0.48 -11.08
N ILE A 123 -13.15 -0.37 -10.56
CA ILE A 123 -14.53 -0.46 -11.04
C ILE A 123 -15.24 0.89 -10.87
N ILE A 124 -15.16 1.47 -9.68
CA ILE A 124 -15.78 2.78 -9.37
C ILE A 124 -15.23 3.88 -10.30
N THR A 125 -13.90 3.97 -10.44
CA THR A 125 -13.27 5.01 -11.27
C THR A 125 -13.66 4.85 -12.75
N LYS A 126 -13.76 3.61 -13.25
CA LYS A 126 -14.19 3.34 -14.63
C LYS A 126 -15.65 3.77 -14.85
N ASN A 127 -16.54 3.44 -13.91
CA ASN A 127 -17.96 3.75 -14.02
C ASN A 127 -18.19 5.28 -14.04
N HIS A 128 -17.54 6.02 -13.13
CA HIS A 128 -17.63 7.48 -13.11
C HIS A 128 -17.19 8.16 -14.42
N ILE A 129 -16.11 7.68 -15.04
CA ILE A 129 -15.65 8.22 -16.33
C ILE A 129 -16.69 7.94 -17.45
N THR A 130 -17.35 6.78 -17.38
CA THR A 130 -18.32 6.35 -18.40
C THR A 130 -19.61 7.17 -18.30
N GLU A 131 -20.12 7.40 -17.09
CA GLU A 131 -21.30 8.24 -16.83
C GLU A 131 -21.10 9.68 -17.29
N HIS A 132 -19.96 10.31 -16.95
CA HIS A 132 -19.67 11.68 -17.36
C HIS A 132 -19.64 11.84 -18.89
N LYS A 133 -19.09 10.85 -19.60
CA LYS A 133 -19.03 10.88 -21.06
C LYS A 133 -20.41 10.73 -21.72
N SER A 134 -21.34 10.00 -21.09
CA SER A 134 -22.72 9.84 -21.58
C SER A 134 -23.59 11.08 -21.39
N GLN A 135 -23.22 11.99 -20.49
CA GLN A 135 -23.94 13.25 -20.27
C GLN A 135 -23.49 14.36 -21.25
N GLU A 136 -22.37 14.18 -21.93
CA GLU A 136 -21.81 15.13 -22.91
C GLU A 136 -22.22 14.84 -24.37
N THR A 137 -22.94 13.74 -24.62
CA THR A 137 -23.43 13.30 -25.94
C THR A 137 -24.95 13.40 -26.04
#